data_AF-A0A516GBH7-F1
#
_entry.id   AF-A0A516GBH7-F1
#
_cell.length_a   1.000
_cell.length_b   1.000
_cell.length_c   1.000
_cell.angle_alpha   90.00
_cell.angle_beta   90.00
_cell.angle_gamma   90.00
#
_symmetry.space_group_name_H-M   'P 1'
#
loop_
_entity.id
_entity.type
_entity.pdbx_description
1 polymer ?
#
loop_
_entity_poly.entity_id
_entity_poly.type
_entity_poly.pdbx_seq_one_letter_code
_entity_poly.pdbx_strand_id
1 'polypeptide(L)' 'MDDHGHGNSVAAWTGTILLLLASLLVCLGVFFGWDWATWSGVAVAVIAVGAWWGLNAAGYDETHWNQRDA' A
#
# COMPACT_ATOMS: atom_id res chain seq x y z
N MET A 1 -7.27 25.95 -11.42
CA MET A 1 -7.15 25.26 -10.12
C MET A 1 -6.89 23.82 -10.51
N ASP A 2 -5.62 23.48 -10.67
CA ASP A 2 -5.17 22.19 -11.20
C ASP A 2 -5.25 21.13 -10.10
N ASP A 3 -6.46 20.65 -9.86
CA ASP A 3 -6.73 19.53 -8.95
C ASP A 3 -6.66 18.20 -9.69
N HIS A 4 -5.60 18.00 -10.50
CA HIS A 4 -5.30 16.70 -11.11
C HIS A 4 -4.65 15.80 -10.06
N GLY A 5 -5.49 15.24 -9.16
CA GLY A 5 -5.37 13.92 -8.57
C GLY A 5 -3.99 13.32 -8.25
N HIS A 6 -3.03 14.12 -7.77
CA HIS A 6 -1.63 13.75 -7.49
C HIS A 6 -1.44 12.70 -6.36
N GLY A 7 -2.54 12.25 -5.75
CA GLY A 7 -2.56 11.19 -4.73
C GLY A 7 -3.59 10.10 -5.00
N ASN A 8 -4.20 10.07 -6.20
CA ASN A 8 -5.19 9.07 -6.61
C ASN A 8 -4.60 8.03 -7.57
N SER A 9 -3.30 7.75 -7.49
CA SER A 9 -2.79 6.55 -8.15
C SER A 9 -3.27 5.31 -7.38
N VAL A 10 -3.78 4.33 -8.13
CA VAL A 10 -4.17 3.02 -7.61
C VAL A 10 -3.02 2.35 -6.86
N ALA A 11 -1.77 2.59 -7.27
CA ALA A 11 -0.58 2.10 -6.60
C ALA A 11 -0.45 2.65 -5.16
N ALA A 12 -0.67 3.95 -4.99
CA ALA A 12 -0.57 4.62 -3.69
C ALA A 12 -1.65 4.15 -2.72
N TRP A 13 -2.90 4.06 -3.18
CA TRP A 13 -4.02 3.60 -2.33
C TRP A 13 -3.91 2.12 -1.97
N THR A 14 -3.43 1.28 -2.89
CA THR A 14 -3.26 -0.16 -2.64
C THR A 14 -2.21 -0.41 -1.56
N GLY A 15 -1.04 0.24 -1.65
CA GLY A 15 -0.01 0.16 -0.61
C GLY A 15 -0.52 0.66 0.75
N THR A 16 -1.25 1.78 0.74
CA THR A 16 -1.78 2.40 1.97
C THR A 16 -2.77 1.49 2.69
N ILE A 17 -3.73 0.90 1.98
CA ILE A 17 -4.73 0.00 2.57
C ILE A 17 -4.05 -1.23 3.17
N LEU A 18 -3.07 -1.83 2.47
CA LEU A 18 -2.35 -2.99 2.97
C LEU A 18 -1.51 -2.67 4.22
N LEU A 19 -0.86 -1.50 4.27
CA LEU A 19 -0.13 -1.05 5.46
C LEU A 19 -1.06 -0.76 6.65
N LEU A 20 -2.24 -0.20 6.41
CA LEU A 20 -3.25 0.00 7.45
C LEU A 20 -3.76 -1.33 8.01
N LEU A 21 -4.05 -2.31 7.14
CA LEU A 21 -4.45 -3.65 7.56
C LEU A 21 -3.35 -4.35 8.35
N ALA A 22 -2.09 -4.27 7.89
CA ALA A 22 -0.95 -4.81 8.61
C ALA A 22 -0.80 -4.19 10.01
N SER A 23 -0.90 -2.86 10.10
CA SER A 23 -0.83 -2.13 11.37
C SER A 23 -1.93 -2.55 12.32
N LEU A 24 -3.16 -2.68 11.82
CA LEU A 24 -4.31 -3.15 12.62
C LEU A 24 -4.09 -4.57 13.17
N LEU A 25 -3.60 -5.50 12.33
CA LEU A 25 -3.30 -6.88 12.71
C LEU A 25 -2.21 -6.96 13.78
N VAL A 26 -1.14 -6.16 13.65
CA VAL A 26 -0.07 -6.09 14.66
C VAL A 26 -0.61 -5.50 15.97
N CYS A 27 -1.39 -4.42 15.91
CA CYS A 27 -1.97 -3.80 17.10
C CYS A 27 -2.87 -4.78 17.87
N LEU A 28 -3.77 -5.47 17.16
CA LEU A 28 -4.63 -6.50 17.75
C LEU A 28 -3.82 -7.68 18.28
N GLY A 29 -2.81 -8.12 17.54
CA GLY A 29 -1.92 -9.22 17.93
C GLY A 29 -1.18 -8.92 19.23
N VAL A 30 -0.59 -7.73 19.35
CA VAL A 30 0.12 -7.32 20.56
C VAL A 30 -0.86 -7.11 21.72
N PHE A 31 -2.01 -6.48 21.48
CA PHE A 31 -3.00 -6.21 22.53
C PHE A 31 -3.58 -7.49 23.15
N PHE A 32 -3.88 -8.50 22.35
CA PHE A 32 -4.43 -9.78 22.82
C PHE A 32 -3.37 -10.85 23.12
N GLY A 33 -2.08 -10.57 22.88
CA GLY A 33 -1.00 -11.57 23.03
C GLY A 33 -1.09 -12.69 21.99
N TRP A 34 -1.65 -12.42 20.82
CA TRP A 34 -1.78 -13.39 19.73
C TRP A 34 -0.57 -13.33 18.81
N ASP A 35 0.36 -14.27 19.01
CA ASP A 35 1.57 -14.39 18.20
C ASP A 35 1.23 -14.56 16.71
N TRP A 36 0.19 -15.34 16.37
CA TRP A 36 -0.22 -15.56 14.99
C TRP A 36 -0.68 -14.27 14.28
N ALA A 37 -1.41 -13.40 14.99
CA ALA A 37 -1.89 -12.12 14.46
C ALA A 37 -0.74 -11.12 14.30
N THR A 38 0.22 -11.14 15.21
CA THR A 38 1.42 -10.29 15.15
C THR A 38 2.29 -10.65 13.95
N TRP A 39 2.60 -11.94 13.77
CA TRP A 39 3.43 -12.41 12.66
C TRP A 39 2.73 -12.30 11.31
N SER A 40 1.42 -12.52 11.23
CA SER A 40 0.65 -12.29 10.00
C SER A 40 0.61 -10.81 9.64
N GLY A 41 0.46 -9.90 10.61
CA GLY A 41 0.55 -8.46 10.37
C GLY A 41 1.91 -8.03 9.81
N VAL A 42 3.02 -8.55 10.36
CA VAL A 42 4.37 -8.31 9.83
C VAL A 42 4.51 -8.82 8.39
N ALA A 43 4.00 -10.03 8.09
CA ALA A 43 4.05 -10.58 6.74
C ALA A 43 3.23 -9.72 5.74
N VAL A 44 2.05 -9.25 6.13
CA VAL A 44 1.21 -8.37 5.31
C VAL A 44 1.90 -7.02 5.05
N ALA A 45 2.64 -6.48 6.02
CA ALA A 45 3.41 -5.25 5.81
C ALA A 45 4.48 -5.42 4.72
N VAL A 46 5.19 -6.56 4.71
CA VAL A 46 6.19 -6.86 3.67
C VAL A 46 5.53 -7.00 2.30
N ILE A 47 4.38 -7.66 2.23
CA ILE A 47 3.59 -7.79 0.99
C ILE A 47 3.12 -6.42 0.51
N ALA A 48 2.72 -5.52 1.41
CA ALA A 48 2.30 -4.16 1.05
C ALA A 48 3.39 -3.39 0.30
N VAL A 49 4.64 -3.49 0.79
CA VAL A 49 5.81 -2.87 0.14
C VAL A 49 6.05 -3.51 -1.23
N GLY A 50 5.97 -4.84 -1.32
CA GLY A 50 6.11 -5.56 -2.59
C GLY A 50 5.03 -5.20 -3.61
N ALA A 51 3.78 -5.07 -3.16
CA ALA A 51 2.65 -4.68 -4.00
C ALA A 51 2.82 -3.25 -4.53
N TRP A 52 3.25 -2.32 -3.68
CA TRP A 52 3.53 -0.94 -4.10
C TRP A 52 4.63 -0.89 -5.16
N TRP A 53 5.75 -1.58 -4.93
CA TRP A 53 6.85 -1.65 -5.89
C TRP A 53 6.42 -2.31 -7.22
N GLY A 54 5.65 -3.40 -7.16
CA GLY A 54 5.14 -4.11 -8.33
C GLY A 54 4.17 -3.26 -9.16
N LEU A 55 3.27 -2.52 -8.51
CA LEU A 55 2.37 -1.59 -9.19
C LEU A 55 3.14 -0.42 -9.82
N ASN A 56 4.19 0.06 -9.17
CA ASN A 56 5.07 1.08 -9.73
C ASN A 56 5.79 0.57 -11.01
N ALA A 57 6.33 -0.64 -10.95
CA ALA A 57 6.99 -1.28 -12.08
C ALA A 57 6.02 -1.60 -13.23
N ALA A 58 4.74 -1.87 -12.93
CA ALA A 58 3.70 -2.12 -13.93
C ALA A 58 3.19 -0.85 -14.64
N GLY A 59 3.74 0.34 -14.34
CA GLY A 59 3.36 1.60 -14.99
C GLY A 59 2.05 2.19 -14.47
N TYR A 60 1.58 1.76 -13.29
CA TYR A 60 0.54 2.49 -12.53
C TYR A 60 1.12 3.72 -11.80
N ASP A 61 2.38 4.06 -12.06
CA ASP A 61 3.02 5.30 -11.62
C ASP A 61 2.49 6.51 -12.43
N GLU A 62 2.52 7.67 -11.79
CA GLU A 62 2.05 8.97 -12.26
C GLU A 62 2.74 9.39 -13.57
N THR A 63 4.00 8.99 -13.74
CA THR A 63 4.82 9.24 -14.93
C THR A 63 4.20 8.71 -16.22
N HIS A 64 3.54 7.55 -16.18
CA HIS A 64 2.99 6.92 -17.37
C HIS A 64 1.64 7.53 -17.82
N TRP A 65 0.90 8.16 -16.91
CA TRP A 65 -0.31 8.92 -17.25
C TRP A 65 0.04 10.25 -17.91
N ASN A 66 0.99 11.00 -17.33
CA ASN A 66 1.42 12.30 -17.85
C ASN A 66 2.00 12.22 -19.28
N GLN A 67 2.60 11.07 -19.66
CA GLN A 67 3.11 10.83 -21.01
C GLN A 67 2.04 10.53 -22.07
N ARG A 68 0.81 10.15 -21.70
CA ARG A 68 -0.29 9.90 -22.65
C ARG A 68 -1.05 11.17 -23.01
N ASP A 69 -0.90 12.19 -22.19
CA ASP A 69 -1.68 13.43 -22.25
C ASP A 69 -0.84 14.62 -22.79
N ALA A 70 0.43 14.37 -23.17
CA ALA A 70 1.37 15.31 -23.79
C ALA A 70 1.51 15.06 -25.31
#